data_AF-A0A1Y2I336-F1
#
_entry.id   AF-A0A1Y2I336-F1
#
_cell.length_a   1.000
_cell.length_b   1.000
_cell.length_c   1.000
_cell.angle_alpha   90.00
_cell.angle_beta   90.00
_cell.angle_gamma   90.00
#
_symmetry.space_group_name_H-M   'P 1'
#
loop_
_entity.id
_entity.type
_entity.pdbx_description
1 polymer ?
#
loop_
_entity_poly.entity_id
_entity_poly.type
_entity_poly.pdbx_seq_one_letter_code
_entity_poly.pdbx_strand_id
1 'polypeptide(L)' 'MDVPNWPPARVDQWLQDNRLHNHRSAFHEQQVDGNQLLHITQGVLLERFRVTSLAERARVMIAIRQLKADYNKF' A
#
# COMPACT_ATOMS: atom_id res chain seq x y z
N MET A 1 1.62 11.38 -11.67
CA MET A 1 2.02 9.95 -11.71
C MET A 1 0.77 9.13 -11.96
N ASP A 2 0.81 8.10 -12.80
CA ASP A 2 -0.37 7.28 -13.08
C ASP A 2 -0.53 6.12 -12.09
N VAL A 3 -0.74 6.45 -10.81
CA VAL A 3 -0.84 5.48 -9.72
C VAL A 3 -2.01 4.51 -9.92
N PRO A 4 -3.23 4.92 -10.33
CA PRO A 4 -4.35 4.00 -10.49
C PRO A 4 -4.08 2.82 -11.45
N ASN A 5 -3.21 3.01 -12.45
CA ASN A 5 -2.85 1.99 -13.43
C ASN A 5 -1.62 1.15 -13.06
N TRP A 6 -1.11 1.25 -11.82
CA TRP A 6 0.05 0.46 -11.40
C TRP A 6 -0.30 -1.03 -11.35
N PRO A 7 0.48 -1.90 -12.02
CA PRO A 7 0.35 -3.34 -11.85
C PRO A 7 0.84 -3.76 -10.45
N PRO A 8 0.46 -4.96 -9.96
CA PRO A 8 0.91 -5.47 -8.67
C PRO A 8 2.43 -5.45 -8.49
N ALA A 9 3.19 -5.76 -9.55
CA ALA A 9 4.66 -5.70 -9.52
C ALA A 9 5.19 -4.28 -9.20
N ARG A 10 4.50 -3.23 -9.63
CA ARG A 10 4.87 -1.84 -9.31
C ARG A 10 4.53 -1.48 -7.87
N VAL A 11 3.44 -2.03 -7.32
CA VAL A 11 3.09 -1.92 -5.90
C VAL A 11 4.14 -2.62 -5.03
N ASP A 12 4.61 -3.79 -5.44
CA ASP A 12 5.70 -4.51 -4.76
C ASP A 12 7.00 -3.68 -4.71
N GLN A 13 7.36 -3.04 -5.82
CA GLN A 13 8.51 -2.13 -5.85
C GLN A 13 8.30 -0.93 -4.93
N TRP A 14 7.10 -0.33 -4.95
CA TRP A 14 6.77 0.79 -4.06
C TRP A 14 6.87 0.41 -2.57
N LEU A 15 6.42 -0.79 -2.19
CA LEU A 15 6.60 -1.31 -0.83
C LEU A 15 8.08 -1.42 -0.45
N GLN A 16 8.92 -1.88 -1.37
CA GLN A 16 10.36 -1.97 -1.14
C GLN A 16 11.00 -0.58 -0.96
N ASP A 17 10.69 0.36 -1.84
CA ASP A 17 11.22 1.73 -1.80
C ASP A 17 10.82 2.47 -0.50
N ASN A 18 9.65 2.14 0.05
CA ASN A 18 9.13 2.70 1.31
C ASN A 18 9.56 1.91 2.57
N ARG A 19 10.45 0.92 2.43
CA ARG A 19 10.89 0.03 3.53
C ARG A 19 9.73 -0.73 4.21
N LEU A 20 8.69 -1.04 3.43
CA LEU A 20 7.51 -1.83 3.80
C LEU A 20 7.57 -3.25 3.22
N HIS A 21 8.77 -3.75 2.89
CA HIS A 21 8.97 -5.04 2.23
C HIS A 21 8.38 -6.24 3.00
N ASN A 22 8.27 -6.13 4.33
CA ASN A 22 7.63 -7.15 5.18
C ASN A 22 6.14 -7.36 4.86
N HIS A 23 5.48 -6.40 4.20
CA HIS A 23 4.08 -6.51 3.80
C HIS A 23 3.90 -6.97 2.35
N ARG A 24 4.99 -7.23 1.60
CA ARG A 24 4.93 -7.65 0.19
C ARG A 24 4.13 -8.92 0.01
N SER A 25 4.36 -9.95 0.82
CA SER A 25 3.62 -11.22 0.68
C SER A 25 2.11 -11.00 0.79
N ALA A 26 1.66 -10.23 1.79
CA ALA A 26 0.25 -9.94 1.99
C ALA A 26 -0.35 -9.12 0.83
N PHE A 27 0.39 -8.15 0.28
CA PHE A 27 -0.07 -7.34 -0.85
C PHE A 27 -0.06 -8.13 -2.17
N HIS A 28 0.93 -8.99 -2.34
CA HIS A 28 1.08 -9.85 -3.51
C HIS A 28 0.01 -10.95 -3.55
N GLU A 29 -0.26 -11.62 -2.43
CA GLU A 29 -1.31 -12.64 -2.31
C GLU A 29 -2.71 -12.08 -2.63
N GLN A 30 -2.95 -10.82 -2.26
CA GLN A 30 -4.21 -10.12 -2.55
C GLN A 30 -4.22 -9.46 -3.94
N GLN A 31 -3.14 -9.60 -4.73
CA GLN A 31 -2.97 -8.98 -6.05
C GLN A 31 -3.27 -7.48 -6.06
N VAL A 32 -2.73 -6.76 -5.06
CA VAL A 32 -2.99 -5.33 -4.89
C VAL A 32 -2.39 -4.53 -6.05
N ASP A 33 -3.25 -3.93 -6.85
CA ASP A 33 -2.89 -2.94 -7.87
C ASP A 33 -2.91 -1.51 -7.29
N GLY A 34 -2.51 -0.54 -8.12
CA GLY A 34 -2.45 0.85 -7.70
C GLY A 34 -3.80 1.48 -7.33
N ASN A 35 -4.87 1.10 -8.02
CA ASN A 35 -6.21 1.57 -7.68
C ASN A 35 -6.63 1.05 -6.31
N GLN A 36 -6.43 -0.24 -6.03
CA GLN A 36 -6.70 -0.83 -4.72
C GLN A 36 -5.83 -0.21 -3.63
N LEU A 37 -4.52 0.00 -3.89
CA LEU A 37 -3.57 0.62 -2.97
C LEU A 37 -4.07 2.00 -2.48
N LEU A 38 -4.62 2.81 -3.39
CA LEU A 38 -5.19 4.12 -3.06
C LEU A 38 -6.47 4.02 -2.21
N HIS A 39 -7.15 2.88 -2.15
CA HIS A 39 -8.39 2.70 -1.39
C HIS A 39 -8.21 1.89 -0.10
N ILE A 40 -6.98 1.44 0.23
CA ILE A 40 -6.71 0.72 1.48
C ILE A 40 -6.99 1.60 2.71
N THR A 41 -7.65 1.00 3.69
CA THR A 41 -7.94 1.60 5.00
C THR A 41 -7.26 0.82 6.12
N GLN A 42 -7.25 1.39 7.34
CA GLN A 42 -6.81 0.70 8.56
C GLN A 42 -7.53 -0.63 8.77
N GLY A 43 -8.86 -0.67 8.52
CA GLY A 43 -9.67 -1.88 8.66
C GLY A 43 -9.27 -2.95 7.66
N VAL A 44 -9.05 -2.57 6.40
CA VAL A 44 -8.58 -3.50 5.35
C VAL A 44 -7.21 -4.08 5.72
N LEU A 45 -6.27 -3.27 6.23
CA LEU A 45 -4.96 -3.76 6.69
C LEU A 45 -5.07 -4.79 7.82
N LEU A 46 -6.00 -4.60 8.75
CA LEU A 46 -6.23 -5.52 9.86
C LEU A 46 -6.93 -6.81 9.40
N GLU A 47 -8.03 -6.67 8.66
CA GLU A 47 -8.96 -7.76 8.36
C GLU A 47 -8.49 -8.62 7.20
N ARG A 48 -7.99 -7.98 6.12
CA ARG A 48 -7.59 -8.67 4.88
C ARG A 48 -6.09 -8.96 4.83
N PHE A 49 -5.26 -8.00 5.22
CA PHE A 49 -3.80 -8.16 5.17
C PHE A 49 -3.20 -8.70 6.48
N ARG A 50 -4.03 -8.92 7.52
CA ARG A 50 -3.62 -9.45 8.82
C ARG A 50 -2.48 -8.68 9.49
N VAL A 51 -2.35 -7.38 9.20
CA VAL A 51 -1.39 -6.48 9.87
C VAL A 51 -1.96 -6.13 11.24
N THR A 52 -1.70 -6.97 12.24
CA THR A 52 -2.28 -6.85 13.59
C THR A 52 -1.61 -5.78 14.45
N SER A 53 -0.35 -5.44 14.16
CA SER A 53 0.37 -4.35 14.83
C SER A 53 -0.18 -2.98 14.43
N LEU A 54 -0.63 -2.20 15.42
CA LEU A 54 -1.11 -0.83 15.21
C LEU A 54 0.00 0.06 14.64
N ALA A 55 1.24 -0.10 15.11
CA ALA A 55 2.38 0.67 14.66
C ALA A 55 2.71 0.39 13.19
N GLU A 56 2.63 -0.86 12.76
CA GLU A 56 2.85 -1.23 11.35
C GLU A 56 1.71 -0.72 10.46
N ARG A 57 0.45 -0.88 10.87
CA ARG A 57 -0.69 -0.27 10.14
C ARG A 57 -0.52 1.23 9.97
N ALA A 58 -0.09 1.93 11.02
CA ALA A 58 0.16 3.36 10.97
C ALA A 58 1.25 3.70 9.95
N ARG A 59 2.36 2.95 9.92
CA ARG A 59 3.44 3.13 8.93
C ARG A 59 2.96 2.98 7.49
N VAL A 60 2.21 1.90 7.20
CA VAL A 60 1.66 1.67 5.85
C VAL A 60 0.69 2.80 5.47
N MET A 61 -0.19 3.21 6.38
CA MET A 61 -1.13 4.31 6.12
C MET A 61 -0.46 5.66 5.90
N ILE A 62 0.65 5.95 6.58
CA ILE A 62 1.44 7.17 6.34
C ILE A 62 2.01 7.13 4.92
N ALA A 63 2.60 6.02 4.49
CA ALA A 63 3.13 5.87 3.14
C ALA A 63 2.04 6.03 2.07
N ILE A 64 0.86 5.42 2.27
CA ILE A 64 -0.28 5.55 1.33
C ILE A 64 -0.77 7.01 1.27
N ARG A 65 -0.83 7.72 2.40
CA ARG A 65 -1.20 9.15 2.42
C ARG A 65 -0.19 10.01 1.66
N GLN A 66 1.10 9.72 1.81
CA GLN A 66 2.15 10.40 1.06
C GLN A 66 2.00 10.14 -0.44
N LEU A 67 1.79 8.88 -0.84
CA LEU A 67 1.55 8.51 -2.23
C LEU A 67 0.34 9.27 -2.83
N LYS A 68 -0.76 9.37 -2.09
CA LYS A 68 -1.95 10.15 -2.50
C LYS A 68 -1.64 11.63 -2.66
N ALA A 69 -0.89 12.21 -1.73
CA ALA A 69 -0.51 13.61 -1.79
C ALA A 69 0.37 13.91 -3.01
N ASP A 70 1.29 13.00 -3.36
CA ASP A 70 2.16 13.16 -4.51
C ASP A 70 1.45 12.85 -5.83
N TYR A 71 0.46 11.96 -5.82
CA TYR A 71 -0.45 11.73 -6.93
C TYR A 71 -1.31 12.98 -7.23
N ASN A 72 -1.97 13.57 -6.23
CA ASN A 72 -2.89 14.70 -6.38
C ASN A 72 -2.22 16.05 -6.72
N LYS A 73 -0.88 16.12 -6.70
CA LYS A 73 -0.12 17.33 -7.07
C LYS A 73 0.03 17.52 -8.59
N PHE A 74 -0.40 16.54 -9.39
CA PHE A 74 -0.28 16.52 -10.85
C PHE A 74 -1.61 16.11 -11.48
#